data_AF-X1GIP0-F1
#
_entry.id   AF-X1GIP0-F1
#
_cell.length_a   1.000
_cell.length_b   1.000
_cell.length_c   1.000
_cell.angle_alpha   90.00
_cell.angle_beta   90.00
_cell.angle_gamma   90.00
#
_symmetry.space_group_name_H-M   'P 1'
#
loop_
_entity.id
_entity.type
_entity.pdbx_description
1 polymer ?
#
loop_
_entity_poly.entity_id
_entity_poly.type
_entity_poly.pdbx_seq_one_letter_code
_entity_poly.pdbx_strand_id
1 'polypeptide(L)'
;LIEIVAPPKHITEKEGEIALTLNTVLSEKLLDEGFIRELVRLIQNQRKGAGFRIENTIKTIIDCSEKERKIIEEYKDYLCKETLTSELVFSSTLSGNIEEFDIEKTKIRVGISVSGSII
;
A
#
# COMPACT_ATOMS: atom_id res chain seq x y z
N LEU A 1 14.45 -44.36 14.17
CA LEU A 1 13.48 -43.46 14.84
C LEU A 1 13.32 -42.26 13.92
N ILE A 2 12.21 -42.17 13.19
CA ILE A 2 11.90 -41.02 12.32
C ILE A 2 10.61 -40.45 12.90
N GLU A 3 10.70 -39.25 13.47
CA GLU A 3 9.55 -38.53 13.99
C GLU A 3 8.68 -38.06 12.83
N ILE A 4 7.44 -38.56 12.81
CA ILE A 4 6.39 -38.07 11.93
C ILE A 4 5.80 -36.84 12.61
N VAL A 5 6.18 -35.65 12.13
CA VAL A 5 5.51 -34.40 12.51
C VAL A 5 4.24 -34.29 11.68
N ALA A 6 3.09 -34.33 12.36
CA ALA A 6 1.77 -34.32 11.73
C ALA A 6 1.51 -33.02 10.94
N PRO A 7 0.94 -33.09 9.72
CA PRO A 7 0.54 -31.90 8.98
C PRO A 7 -0.78 -31.29 9.54
N PRO A 8 -1.00 -29.99 9.36
CA PRO A 8 -2.16 -29.28 9.90
C PRO A 8 -3.47 -29.74 9.24
N LYS A 9 -4.54 -29.76 10.05
CA LYS A 9 -5.93 -30.20 9.74
C LYS A 9 -6.33 -30.03 8.26
N HIS A 10 -6.40 -31.15 7.54
CA HIS A 10 -7.06 -31.23 6.25
C HIS A 10 -8.58 -31.25 6.43
N ILE A 11 -9.27 -30.24 5.90
CA ILE A 11 -10.71 -30.34 5.64
C ILE A 11 -10.83 -30.76 4.18
N THR A 12 -11.39 -31.94 3.92
CA THR A 12 -11.63 -32.44 2.56
C THR A 12 -13.13 -32.43 2.32
N GLU A 13 -13.60 -31.50 1.50
CA GLU A 13 -14.87 -31.66 0.78
C GLU A 13 -14.55 -31.88 -0.69
N LYS A 14 -15.16 -32.92 -1.26
CA LYS A 14 -14.85 -33.43 -2.59
C LYS A 14 -16.07 -33.27 -3.50
N GLU A 15 -16.04 -32.25 -4.35
CA GLU A 15 -16.63 -32.29 -5.70
C GLU A 15 -16.12 -31.10 -6.54
N GLY A 16 -15.37 -31.38 -7.62
CA GLY A 16 -14.86 -30.38 -8.57
C GLY A 16 -13.47 -29.84 -8.23
N GLU A 17 -12.40 -30.51 -8.70
CA GLU A 17 -11.00 -30.25 -8.37
C GLU A 17 -10.46 -28.91 -8.89
N ILE A 18 -10.74 -27.82 -8.17
CA ILE A 18 -9.79 -26.71 -8.03
C ILE A 18 -9.59 -26.51 -6.52
N ALA A 19 -8.62 -27.22 -5.97
CA ALA A 19 -8.16 -26.96 -4.61
C ALA A 19 -7.24 -25.72 -4.65
N LEU A 20 -7.82 -24.54 -4.47
CA LEU A 20 -7.06 -23.32 -4.19
C LEU A 20 -6.53 -23.40 -2.75
N THR A 21 -5.31 -23.91 -2.59
CA THR A 21 -4.59 -23.83 -1.32
C THR A 21 -4.07 -22.40 -1.15
N LEU A 22 -4.84 -21.55 -0.45
CA LEU A 22 -4.35 -20.26 0.01
C LEU A 22 -3.38 -20.53 1.17
N ASN A 23 -2.08 -20.52 0.87
CA ASN A 23 -1.05 -20.69 1.89
C ASN A 23 -1.08 -19.45 2.81
N THR A 24 -1.61 -19.59 4.03
CA THR A 24 -1.88 -18.48 4.97
C THR A 24 -0.66 -17.98 5.72
N VAL A 25 0.53 -18.49 5.42
CA VAL A 25 1.78 -17.89 5.89
C VAL A 25 2.11 -16.72 4.96
N LEU A 26 1.44 -15.59 5.20
CA LEU A 26 1.77 -14.34 4.53
C LEU A 26 3.20 -13.98 4.97
N SER A 27 4.17 -14.10 4.07
CA SER A 27 5.53 -13.62 4.34
C SER A 27 5.46 -12.11 4.61
N GLU A 28 6.33 -11.57 5.46
CA GLU A 28 6.39 -10.12 5.73
C GLU A 28 6.38 -9.28 4.43
N LYS A 29 7.08 -9.75 3.40
CA LYS A 29 7.07 -9.14 2.06
C LYS A 29 5.69 -9.01 1.40
N LEU A 30 4.80 -9.99 1.61
CA LEU A 30 3.44 -9.96 1.06
C LEU A 30 2.53 -8.99 1.83
N LEU A 31 2.77 -8.81 3.14
CA LEU A 31 2.13 -7.75 3.93
C LEU A 31 2.57 -6.38 3.43
N ASP A 32 3.88 -6.18 3.25
CA ASP A 32 4.44 -4.92 2.77
C ASP A 32 3.93 -4.56 1.36
N GLU A 33 3.81 -5.56 0.48
CA GLU A 33 3.21 -5.40 -0.84
C GLU A 33 1.70 -5.05 -0.74
N GLY A 34 0.96 -5.71 0.14
CA GLY A 34 -0.45 -5.40 0.40
C GLY A 34 -0.63 -3.97 0.88
N PHE A 35 0.19 -3.55 1.85
CA PHE A 35 0.22 -2.21 2.41
C PHE A 35 0.47 -1.15 1.32
N ILE A 36 1.50 -1.33 0.48
CA ILE A 36 1.82 -0.31 -0.52
C ILE A 36 0.76 -0.23 -1.62
N ARG A 37 0.18 -1.37 -2.04
CA ARG A 37 -0.91 -1.39 -3.02
C ARG A 37 -2.13 -0.64 -2.50
N GLU A 38 -2.45 -0.82 -1.22
CA GLU A 38 -3.56 -0.12 -0.59
C GLU A 38 -3.27 1.39 -0.48
N LEU A 39 -2.06 1.77 -0.08
CA LEU A 39 -1.66 3.19 -0.03
C LEU A 39 -1.75 3.86 -1.40
N VAL A 40 -1.31 3.19 -2.47
CA VAL A 40 -1.46 3.67 -3.86
C VAL A 40 -2.93 3.88 -4.21
N ARG A 41 -3.80 2.91 -3.89
CA ARG A 41 -5.25 3.01 -4.13
C ARG A 41 -5.86 4.22 -3.42
N LEU A 42 -5.47 4.45 -2.17
CA LEU A 42 -5.95 5.57 -1.36
C LEU A 42 -5.51 6.92 -1.93
N ILE A 43 -4.22 7.09 -2.26
CA ILE A 43 -3.71 8.32 -2.88
C ILE A 43 -4.40 8.57 -4.23
N GLN A 44 -4.67 7.53 -5.01
CA GLN A 44 -5.38 7.67 -6.28
C GLN A 44 -6.84 8.12 -6.10
N ASN A 45 -7.52 7.64 -5.07
CA ASN A 45 -8.85 8.11 -4.73
C ASN A 45 -8.81 9.55 -4.22
N GLN A 46 -7.82 9.90 -3.41
CA GLN A 46 -7.59 11.27 -2.93
C GLN A 46 -7.38 12.23 -4.11
N ARG A 47 -6.57 11.86 -5.12
CA ARG A 47 -6.39 12.64 -6.37
C ARG A 47 -7.72 12.91 -7.07
N LYS A 48 -8.56 11.87 -7.20
CA LYS A 48 -9.89 11.99 -7.82
C LYS A 48 -10.83 12.87 -6.99
N GLY A 49 -10.85 12.69 -5.67
CA GLY A 49 -11.64 13.48 -4.73
C GLY A 49 -11.24 14.95 -4.71
N ALA A 50 -9.96 15.24 -4.88
CA ALA A 50 -9.43 16.60 -5.01
C ALA A 50 -9.65 17.23 -6.40
N GLY A 51 -10.22 16.50 -7.36
CA GLY A 51 -10.48 17.00 -8.72
C GLY A 51 -9.24 17.16 -9.58
N PHE A 52 -8.15 16.45 -9.28
CA PHE A 52 -6.93 16.53 -10.08
C PHE A 52 -7.13 15.87 -11.45
N ARG A 53 -6.52 16.46 -12.48
CA ARG A 53 -6.54 15.89 -13.84
C ARG A 53 -5.66 14.65 -13.90
N ILE A 54 -5.95 13.77 -14.86
CA ILE A 54 -5.23 12.49 -14.98
C ILE A 54 -3.74 12.70 -15.24
N GLU A 55 -3.39 13.79 -15.93
CA GLU A 55 -2.04 14.20 -16.27
C GLU A 55 -1.30 14.97 -15.16
N ASN A 56 -1.98 15.40 -14.09
CA ASN A 56 -1.32 16.19 -13.06
C ASN A 56 -0.28 15.35 -12.30
N THR A 57 0.94 15.86 -12.22
CA THR A 57 1.93 15.36 -11.28
C THR A 57 1.69 15.99 -9.92
N ILE A 58 2.01 15.27 -8.84
CA ILE A 58 1.79 15.74 -7.48
C ILE A 58 3.07 15.74 -6.64
N LYS A 59 3.11 16.64 -5.67
CA LYS A 59 3.93 16.49 -4.47
C LYS A 59 3.12 15.74 -3.43
N THR A 60 3.71 14.71 -2.84
CA THR A 60 3.10 13.87 -1.79
C THR A 60 3.91 14.01 -0.51
N ILE A 61 3.24 14.36 0.58
CA ILE A 61 3.82 14.44 1.92
C ILE A 61 3.13 13.39 2.78
N ILE A 62 3.91 12.51 3.41
CA ILE A 62 3.39 11.42 4.23
C ILE A 62 3.88 11.60 5.66
N ASP A 63 2.94 11.57 6.61
CA ASP A 63 3.21 11.43 8.03
C ASP A 63 2.85 10.01 8.47
N CYS A 64 3.86 9.26 8.88
CA CYS A 64 3.78 7.86 9.28
C CYS A 64 4.88 7.50 10.28
N SER A 65 4.81 6.32 10.89
CA SER A 65 5.89 5.84 11.75
C SER A 65 7.11 5.39 10.94
N GLU A 66 8.23 5.13 11.62
CA GLU A 66 9.43 4.60 10.99
C GLU A 66 9.22 3.24 10.32
N LYS A 67 8.30 2.42 10.84
CA LYS A 67 8.01 1.10 10.26
C LYS A 67 7.42 1.27 8.87
N GLU A 68 6.35 2.06 8.74
CA GLU A 68 5.72 2.30 7.44
C GLU A 68 6.65 3.05 6.50
N ARG A 69 7.44 3.99 7.02
CA ARG A 69 8.42 4.71 6.21
C ARG A 69 9.39 3.76 5.50
N LYS A 70 9.92 2.74 6.18
CA LYS A 70 10.83 1.76 5.57
C LYS A 70 10.14 1.00 4.43
N ILE A 71 8.89 0.59 4.62
CA ILE A 71 8.08 -0.08 3.59
C ILE A 71 7.88 0.88 2.39
N ILE A 72 7.47 2.12 2.64
CA ILE A 72 7.26 3.11 1.57
C ILE A 72 8.56 3.42 0.84
N GLU A 73 9.69 3.48 1.53
CA GLU A 73 11.01 3.67 0.92
C GLU A 73 11.42 2.48 0.04
N GLU A 74 11.14 1.23 0.46
CA GLU A 74 11.40 0.03 -0.33
C GLU A 74 10.58 0.00 -1.64
N TYR A 75 9.33 0.46 -1.60
CA TYR A 75 8.42 0.48 -2.75
C TYR A 75 8.25 1.88 -3.36
N LYS A 76 9.17 2.80 -3.09
CA LYS A 76 9.07 4.22 -3.47
C LYS A 76 8.80 4.42 -4.95
N ASP A 77 9.54 3.71 -5.80
CA ASP A 77 9.44 3.87 -7.26
C ASP A 77 8.08 3.43 -7.78
N TYR A 78 7.55 2.33 -7.22
CA TYR A 78 6.20 1.86 -7.53
C TYR A 78 5.15 2.88 -7.10
N LEU A 79 5.20 3.34 -5.84
CA LEU A 79 4.26 4.33 -5.33
C LEU A 79 4.29 5.62 -6.14
N CYS A 80 5.48 6.16 -6.43
CA CYS A 80 5.60 7.43 -7.15
C CYS A 80 5.14 7.31 -8.60
N LYS A 81 5.49 6.22 -9.28
CA LYS A 81 5.05 5.96 -10.65
C LYS A 81 3.55 5.83 -10.74
N GLU A 82 2.96 4.98 -9.89
CA GLU A 82 1.53 4.73 -9.94
C GLU A 82 0.73 5.98 -9.58
N THR A 83 1.21 6.85 -8.69
CA THR A 83 0.47 8.03 -8.22
C THR A 83 0.86 9.35 -8.92
N LEU A 84 1.74 9.30 -9.93
CA LEU A 84 2.36 10.46 -10.59
C LEU A 84 2.98 11.46 -9.59
N THR A 85 3.61 10.94 -8.53
CA THR A 85 4.31 11.76 -7.55
C THR A 85 5.68 12.16 -8.08
N SER A 86 5.91 13.46 -8.24
CA SER A 86 7.20 14.03 -8.63
C SER A 86 8.13 14.26 -7.44
N GLU A 87 7.56 14.45 -6.25
CA GLU A 87 8.30 14.69 -5.00
C GLU A 87 7.59 13.99 -3.85
N LEU A 88 8.29 13.06 -3.19
CA LEU A 88 7.81 12.36 -2.00
C LEU A 88 8.60 12.85 -0.78
N VAL A 89 7.88 13.32 0.25
CA VAL A 89 8.45 13.86 1.49
C VAL A 89 7.84 13.17 2.69
N PHE A 90 8.67 12.78 3.67
CA PHE A 90 8.19 12.32 4.97
C PHE A 90 8.27 13.47 5.98
N SER A 91 7.14 13.86 6.56
CA SER A 91 7.07 15.02 7.45
C SER A 91 5.76 14.99 8.25
N SER A 92 5.83 15.39 9.53
CA SER A 92 4.64 15.60 10.37
C SER A 92 3.86 16.88 10.01
N THR A 93 4.49 17.79 9.26
CA THR A 93 3.85 19.00 8.74
C THR A 93 3.36 18.74 7.32
N LEU A 94 2.04 18.63 7.16
CA LEU A 94 1.36 18.35 5.90
C LEU A 94 0.83 19.64 5.26
N SER A 95 0.63 19.60 3.94
CA SER A 95 0.06 20.70 3.16
C SER A 95 -0.70 20.18 1.94
N GLY A 96 -1.57 21.02 1.37
CA GLY A 96 -2.39 20.66 0.20
C GLY A 96 -3.72 20.04 0.61
N ASN A 97 -4.22 19.10 -0.19
CA ASN A 97 -5.34 18.25 0.19
C ASN A 97 -4.82 17.19 1.16
N ILE A 98 -5.33 17.17 2.39
CA ILE A 98 -4.85 16.29 3.46
C ILE A 98 -5.97 15.30 3.80
N GLU A 99 -5.62 14.02 3.82
CA GLU A 99 -6.49 12.93 4.27
C GLU A 99 -5.76 12.03 5.28
N GLU A 100 -6.53 11.40 6.16
CA GLU A 100 -6.05 10.38 7.10
C GLU A 100 -6.62 9.02 6.68
N PHE A 101 -5.76 8.01 6.68
CA PHE A 101 -6.10 6.65 6.32
C PHE A 101 -5.77 5.69 7.45
N ASP A 102 -6.68 4.74 7.70
CA ASP A 102 -6.45 3.59 8.57
C ASP A 102 -6.08 2.37 7.72
N ILE A 103 -4.81 1.96 7.73
CA ILE A 103 -4.30 0.78 7.02
C ILE A 103 -3.81 -0.22 8.08
N GLU A 104 -4.42 -1.40 8.16
CA GLU A 104 -4.03 -2.46 9.10
C GLU A 104 -3.88 -2.01 10.57
N LYS A 105 -4.75 -1.08 11.01
CA LYS A 105 -4.74 -0.44 12.35
C LYS A 105 -3.62 0.58 12.59
N THR A 106 -2.87 0.95 11.56
CA THR A 106 -1.97 2.10 11.57
C THR A 106 -2.68 3.31 10.94
N LYS A 107 -2.52 4.48 11.57
CA LYS A 107 -2.94 5.77 11.01
C LYS A 107 -1.82 6.39 10.20
N ILE A 108 -2.13 6.76 8.96
CA ILE A 108 -1.21 7.47 8.06
C ILE A 108 -1.92 8.72 7.57
N ARG A 109 -1.23 9.86 7.60
CA ARG A 109 -1.77 11.11 7.08
C ARG A 109 -1.01 11.49 5.81
N VAL A 110 -1.75 11.82 4.76
CA VAL A 110 -1.19 12.11 3.44
C VAL A 110 -1.67 13.47 2.94
N GLY A 111 -0.73 14.36 2.67
CA GLY A 111 -0.95 15.63 1.98
C GLY A 111 -0.54 15.52 0.51
N ILE A 112 -1.44 15.89 -0.42
CA ILE A 112 -1.14 15.97 -1.85
C ILE A 112 -1.39 17.36 -2.41
N SER A 113 -0.56 17.78 -3.36
CA SER A 113 -0.73 19.04 -4.10
C SER A 113 -0.22 18.89 -5.52
N VAL A 114 -0.87 19.54 -6.48
CA VAL A 114 -0.40 19.53 -7.88
C VAL A 114 0.95 20.24 -7.96
N SER A 115 1.93 19.57 -8.55
CA SER A 115 3.28 20.10 -8.80
C SER A 115 3.55 20.38 -10.28
N GLY A 116 2.75 19.83 -11.18
CA GLY A 116 2.95 19.95 -12.63
C GLY A 116 1.99 19.10 -13.45
N SER A 117 2.43 18.78 -14.67
CA SER A 117 1.68 17.99 -15.66
C SER A 117 2.64 17.17 -16.52
N ILE A 118 2.23 15.99 -16.96
CA ILE A 118 3.01 15.12 -17.86
C ILE A 118 2.76 15.42 -19.36
N ILE A 119 2.05 16.50 -19.67
CA ILE A 119 1.75 16.97 -21.05
C ILE A 119 2.40 18.34 -21.25
#